data_AF-A0A1F3SNR2-F1
#
_entry.id   AF-A0A1F3SNR2-F1
#
_cell.length_a   1.000
_cell.length_b   1.000
_cell.length_c   1.000
_cell.angle_alpha   90.00
_cell.angle_beta   90.00
_cell.angle_gamma   90.00
#
_symmetry.space_group_name_H-M   'P 1'
#
loop_
_entity.id
_entity.type
_entity.pdbx_description
1 polymer ?
#
loop_
_entity_poly.entity_id
_entity_poly.type
_entity_poly.pdbx_seq_one_letter_code
_entity_poly.pdbx_strand_id
1 'polypeptide(L)'
;MVDLIHLNNTYLTYLCPLLKWRVMDLESLRKECASAPKYRTFCRVIRGLESKKILEAYRDPFNGKKYVYLSSFGEGQLSNKENPTSVSRDTLIHDIKVSEIAKAFCERGWASEVELEHQLHDKRNFKVTYKIIPDALFHGEKKEGKFKIALEVELSRKNNQRIVEKARQYMDSGYYNYVLYFFSKRNFMRQYIELLEEKLGKESMGRFMFFVDETMMDKTLNLDGVEGIFKGNTVTMAKVFGH
;
A
#
# COMPACT_ATOMS: atom_id res chain seq x y z
N MET A 1 -21.75 15.66 23.31
CA MET A 1 -22.31 16.12 22.03
C MET A 1 -21.18 16.03 21.01
N VAL A 2 -21.32 15.18 20.00
CA VAL A 2 -20.37 15.15 18.87
C VAL A 2 -20.84 16.24 17.92
N ASP A 3 -20.07 17.31 17.77
CA ASP A 3 -20.37 18.36 16.80
C ASP A 3 -20.31 17.75 15.39
N LEU A 4 -21.48 17.58 14.77
CA LEU A 4 -21.61 17.20 13.38
C LEU A 4 -21.08 18.36 12.51
N ILE A 5 -19.93 18.16 11.88
CA ILE A 5 -19.42 19.14 10.93
C ILE A 5 -20.18 18.94 9.62
N HIS A 6 -20.88 19.99 9.15
CA HIS A 6 -21.41 20.01 7.79
C HIS A 6 -20.25 20.03 6.79
N LEU A 7 -19.84 18.85 6.33
CA LEU A 7 -18.90 18.69 5.24
C LEU A 7 -19.60 19.05 3.93
N ASN A 8 -19.17 20.12 3.28
CA ASN A 8 -19.68 20.48 1.96
C ASN A 8 -19.11 19.53 0.89
N ASN A 9 -19.74 19.50 -0.29
CA ASN A 9 -19.32 18.64 -1.41
C ASN A 9 -17.85 18.82 -1.79
N THR A 10 -17.30 20.03 -1.65
CA THR A 10 -15.88 20.32 -1.93
C THR A 10 -14.93 19.64 -0.94
N TYR A 11 -15.32 19.49 0.32
CA TYR A 11 -14.51 18.76 1.30
C TYR A 11 -14.57 17.27 1.03
N LEU A 12 -15.75 16.75 0.71
CA LEU A 12 -15.90 15.32 0.37
C LEU A 12 -15.04 14.94 -0.85
N THR A 13 -15.00 15.76 -1.90
CA THR A 13 -14.16 15.48 -3.07
C THR A 13 -12.66 15.42 -2.73
N TYR A 14 -12.19 16.18 -1.74
CA TYR A 14 -10.78 16.15 -1.31
C TYR A 14 -10.47 15.03 -0.33
N LEU A 15 -11.47 14.53 0.40
CA LEU A 15 -11.30 13.49 1.41
C LEU A 15 -11.52 12.08 0.84
N CYS A 16 -12.37 11.92 -0.17
CA CYS A 16 -12.67 10.62 -0.79
C CYS A 16 -11.44 9.81 -1.21
N PRO A 17 -10.39 10.39 -1.83
CA PRO A 17 -9.21 9.61 -2.20
C PRO A 17 -8.51 8.98 -0.97
N LEU A 18 -8.59 9.60 0.21
CA LEU A 18 -8.02 9.06 1.45
C LEU A 18 -8.81 7.86 1.99
N LEU A 19 -10.07 7.68 1.62
CA LEU A 19 -10.81 6.45 1.96
C LEU A 19 -10.26 5.24 1.19
N LYS A 20 -9.74 5.47 -0.03
CA LYS A 20 -9.09 4.43 -0.85
C LYS A 20 -7.63 4.26 -0.47
N TRP A 21 -6.86 5.34 -0.53
CA TRP A 21 -5.40 5.29 -0.42
C TRP A 21 -4.89 5.41 1.02
N ARG A 22 -5.77 5.65 2.00
CA ARG A 22 -5.47 5.76 3.43
C ARG A 22 -4.59 6.95 3.85
N VAL A 23 -3.46 7.15 3.16
CA VAL A 23 -2.50 8.24 3.36
C VAL A 23 -1.91 8.68 2.02
N MET A 24 -1.79 9.99 1.81
CA MET A 24 -1.25 10.54 0.56
C MET A 24 -0.47 11.82 0.80
N ASP A 25 0.55 12.10 -0.01
CA ASP A 25 1.14 13.44 -0.07
C ASP A 25 0.18 14.44 -0.71
N LEU A 26 0.35 15.73 -0.38
CA LEU A 26 -0.54 16.79 -0.84
C LEU A 26 -0.69 16.87 -2.36
N GLU A 27 0.38 16.67 -3.12
CA GLU A 27 0.33 16.80 -4.57
C GLU A 27 -0.37 15.59 -5.21
N SER A 28 -0.08 14.38 -4.72
CA SER A 28 -0.79 13.17 -5.14
C SER A 28 -2.27 13.23 -4.80
N LEU A 29 -2.64 13.67 -3.59
CA LEU A 29 -4.04 13.83 -3.19
C LEU A 29 -4.78 14.84 -4.08
N ARG A 30 -4.13 15.97 -4.37
CA ARG A 30 -4.69 17.01 -5.24
C ARG A 30 -4.97 16.49 -6.65
N LYS A 31 -4.07 15.67 -7.21
CA LYS A 31 -4.21 15.10 -8.56
C LYS A 31 -5.33 14.06 -8.65
N GLU A 32 -5.61 13.32 -7.56
CA GLU A 32 -6.74 12.38 -7.50
C GLU A 32 -8.11 13.07 -7.44
N CYS A 33 -8.15 14.36 -7.11
CA CYS A 33 -9.41 15.11 -7.08
C CYS A 33 -9.89 15.37 -8.53
N ALA A 34 -11.17 15.11 -8.81
CA ALA A 34 -11.75 15.16 -10.17
C ALA A 34 -11.50 16.47 -10.95
N SER A 35 -11.32 17.61 -10.27
CA SER A 35 -11.05 18.91 -10.89
C SER A 35 -9.65 19.45 -10.65
N ALA A 36 -8.72 18.62 -10.14
CA ALA A 36 -7.32 18.92 -9.80
C ALA A 36 -7.09 20.40 -9.42
N PRO A 37 -7.63 20.89 -8.29
CA PRO A 37 -7.69 22.32 -7.96
C PRO A 37 -6.29 22.95 -7.92
N LYS A 38 -6.21 24.29 -8.05
CA LYS A 38 -4.95 25.02 -7.87
C LYS A 38 -4.34 24.70 -6.50
N TYR A 39 -3.05 24.35 -6.48
CA TYR A 39 -2.34 23.87 -5.29
C TYR A 39 -2.50 24.79 -4.06
N ARG A 40 -2.38 26.11 -4.23
CA ARG A 40 -2.53 27.08 -3.12
C ARG A 40 -3.94 27.03 -2.50
N THR A 41 -4.98 26.91 -3.32
CA THR A 41 -6.36 26.82 -2.86
C THR A 41 -6.61 25.50 -2.15
N PHE A 42 -6.13 24.40 -2.73
CA PHE A 42 -6.18 23.07 -2.12
C PHE A 42 -5.53 23.05 -0.74
N CYS A 43 -4.28 23.50 -0.62
CA CYS A 43 -3.54 23.54 0.64
C CYS A 43 -4.24 24.38 1.73
N ARG A 44 -4.91 25.48 1.34
CA ARG A 44 -5.69 26.29 2.29
C ARG A 44 -6.88 25.51 2.85
N VAL A 45 -7.56 24.71 2.01
CA VAL A 45 -8.66 23.86 2.45
C VAL A 45 -8.15 22.73 3.35
N ILE A 46 -7.07 22.05 2.96
CA ILE A 46 -6.46 20.98 3.78
C ILE A 46 -6.08 21.49 5.18
N ARG A 47 -5.44 22.66 5.29
CA ARG A 47 -5.14 23.27 6.60
C ARG A 47 -6.38 23.54 7.45
N GLY A 48 -7.49 23.93 6.83
CA GLY A 48 -8.76 24.11 7.52
C GLY A 48 -9.37 22.79 8.02
N LEU A 49 -9.17 21.70 7.28
CA LEU A 49 -9.60 20.36 7.71
C LEU A 49 -8.72 19.82 8.85
N GLU A 50 -7.42 20.11 8.82
CA GLU A 50 -6.48 19.82 9.91
C GLU A 50 -6.82 20.60 11.19
N SER A 51 -7.11 21.90 11.08
CA SER A 51 -7.48 22.71 12.26
C SER A 51 -8.80 22.26 12.89
N LYS A 52 -9.68 21.63 12.10
CA LYS A 52 -10.92 21.00 12.55
C LYS A 52 -10.73 19.54 13.02
N LYS A 53 -9.48 19.06 13.09
CA LYS A 53 -9.11 17.68 13.47
C LYS A 53 -9.75 16.59 12.60
N ILE A 54 -10.17 16.91 11.38
CA ILE A 54 -10.66 15.92 10.41
C ILE A 54 -9.49 15.17 9.77
N LEU A 55 -8.40 15.90 9.52
CA LEU A 55 -7.16 15.35 8.99
C LEU A 55 -6.05 15.42 10.04
N GLU A 56 -5.21 14.40 10.04
CA GLU A 56 -3.88 14.46 10.61
C GLU A 56 -2.84 14.57 9.48
N ALA A 57 -1.64 14.99 9.85
CA ALA A 57 -0.56 15.17 8.91
C ALA A 57 0.78 14.71 9.48
N TYR A 58 1.63 14.28 8.56
CA TYR A 58 3.00 13.91 8.83
C TYR A 58 3.90 14.55 7.80
N ARG A 59 4.99 15.16 8.28
CA ARG A 59 6.02 15.69 7.40
C ARG A 59 7.20 14.75 7.44
N ASP A 60 7.49 14.15 6.29
CA ASP A 60 8.62 13.25 6.16
C ASP A 60 9.92 14.05 6.25
N PRO A 61 10.82 13.72 7.19
CA PRO A 61 12.05 14.47 7.41
C PRO A 61 13.09 14.26 6.30
N PHE A 62 13.00 13.17 5.53
CA PHE A 62 13.99 12.81 4.51
C PHE A 62 13.65 13.45 3.15
N ASN A 63 12.40 13.34 2.71
CA ASN A 63 11.99 13.90 1.42
C ASN A 63 11.30 15.28 1.53
N GLY A 64 10.90 15.69 2.75
CA GLY A 64 10.28 16.98 3.03
C GLY A 64 8.80 17.09 2.64
N LYS A 65 8.21 16.04 2.07
CA LYS A 65 6.80 15.99 1.69
C LYS A 65 5.90 15.98 2.92
N LYS A 66 4.71 16.55 2.77
CA LYS A 66 3.65 16.48 3.76
C LYS A 66 2.62 15.45 3.30
N TYR A 67 2.45 14.42 4.11
CA TYR A 67 1.43 13.39 3.99
C TYR A 67 0.25 13.75 4.88
N VAL A 68 -0.95 13.44 4.41
CA VAL A 68 -2.20 13.63 5.15
C VAL A 68 -3.03 12.37 5.13
N TYR A 69 -3.76 12.14 6.21
CA TYR A 69 -4.65 10.99 6.42
C TYR A 69 -5.81 11.40 7.31
N LEU A 70 -6.90 10.62 7.28
CA LEU A 70 -8.05 10.85 8.14
C LEU A 70 -7.68 10.58 9.60
N SER A 71 -8.04 11.50 10.50
CA SER A 71 -8.03 11.20 11.92
C SER A 71 -9.17 10.22 12.25
N SER A 72 -9.14 9.57 13.42
CA SER A 72 -10.27 8.73 13.85
C SER A 72 -11.60 9.51 13.90
N PHE A 73 -11.55 10.80 14.25
CA PHE A 73 -12.72 11.68 14.20
C PHE A 73 -13.19 11.92 12.76
N GLY A 74 -12.27 12.28 11.85
CA GLY A 74 -12.60 12.53 10.45
C GLY A 74 -13.13 11.29 9.72
N GLU A 75 -12.56 10.12 10.00
CA GLU A 75 -13.04 8.84 9.47
C GLU A 75 -14.46 8.52 9.95
N GLY A 76 -14.77 8.79 11.22
CA GLY A 76 -16.14 8.65 11.76
C GLY A 76 -17.15 9.66 11.19
N GLN A 77 -16.71 10.77 10.61
CA GLN A 77 -17.60 11.71 9.90
C GLN A 77 -17.88 11.27 8.45
N LEU A 78 -17.01 10.45 7.86
CA LEU A 78 -17.07 10.06 6.44
C LEU A 78 -17.56 8.63 6.22
N SER A 79 -17.31 7.75 7.19
CA SER A 79 -17.64 6.34 7.11
C SER A 79 -18.65 5.98 8.18
N ASN A 80 -19.71 5.26 7.80
CA ASN A 80 -20.68 4.68 8.74
C ASN A 80 -20.10 3.42 9.44
N LYS A 81 -18.78 3.34 9.62
CA LYS A 81 -18.12 2.14 10.17
C LYS A 81 -18.04 2.26 11.68
N GLU A 82 -18.43 1.20 12.38
CA GLU A 82 -18.35 1.12 13.84
C GLU A 82 -16.92 1.05 14.37
N ASN A 83 -15.96 0.62 13.53
CA ASN A 83 -14.53 0.56 13.87
C ASN A 83 -13.68 1.33 12.85
N PRO A 84 -13.24 2.56 13.16
CA PRO A 84 -12.36 3.32 12.28
C PRO A 84 -11.00 2.61 12.15
N THR A 85 -10.56 2.42 10.91
CA THR A 85 -9.25 1.84 10.55
C THR A 85 -8.15 2.91 10.56
N SER A 86 -8.22 3.81 11.55
CA SER A 86 -7.39 5.01 11.59
C SER A 86 -5.91 4.65 11.59
N VAL A 87 -5.14 5.39 10.78
CA VAL A 87 -3.70 5.19 10.63
C VAL A 87 -3.00 5.37 11.97
N SER A 88 -2.21 4.38 12.39
CA SER A 88 -1.38 4.50 13.58
C SER A 88 -0.07 5.21 13.25
N ARG A 89 0.44 6.03 14.16
CA ARG A 89 1.75 6.67 14.00
C ARG A 89 2.89 5.67 13.89
N ASP A 90 2.75 4.50 14.53
CA ASP A 90 3.77 3.45 14.52
C ASP A 90 3.85 2.72 13.17
N THR A 91 2.74 2.68 12.43
CA THR A 91 2.65 2.03 11.11
C THR A 91 2.67 3.03 9.95
N LEU A 92 2.61 4.33 10.24
CA LEU A 92 2.42 5.38 9.24
C LEU A 92 3.41 5.33 8.08
N ILE A 93 4.70 5.08 8.34
CA ILE A 93 5.70 4.99 7.28
C ILE A 93 5.43 3.78 6.39
N HIS A 94 5.04 2.65 6.98
CA HIS A 94 4.66 1.45 6.23
C HIS A 94 3.40 1.71 5.40
N ASP A 95 2.35 2.28 5.99
CA ASP A 95 1.12 2.67 5.29
C ASP A 95 1.39 3.63 4.11
N ILE A 96 2.29 4.61 4.29
CA ILE A 96 2.75 5.52 3.22
C ILE A 96 3.36 4.72 2.07
N LYS A 97 4.28 3.80 2.36
CA LYS A 97 4.98 3.04 1.31
C LYS A 97 4.07 2.06 0.59
N VAL A 98 3.18 1.39 1.31
CA VAL A 98 2.14 0.55 0.70
C VAL A 98 1.31 1.39 -0.28
N SER A 99 0.85 2.56 0.15
CA SER A 99 0.01 3.45 -0.67
C SER A 99 0.75 4.01 -1.89
N GLU A 100 2.01 4.42 -1.73
CA GLU A 100 2.86 4.90 -2.83
C GLU A 100 3.12 3.81 -3.86
N ILE A 101 3.49 2.60 -3.44
CA ILE A 101 3.71 1.45 -4.34
C ILE A 101 2.42 1.08 -5.05
N ALA A 102 1.33 0.89 -4.30
CA ALA A 102 0.02 0.55 -4.82
C ALA A 102 -0.47 1.54 -5.90
N LYS A 103 -0.34 2.84 -5.62
CA LYS A 103 -0.70 3.89 -6.58
C LYS A 103 0.21 3.88 -7.80
N ALA A 104 1.51 3.71 -7.61
CA ALA A 104 2.48 3.65 -8.70
C ALA A 104 2.23 2.46 -9.66
N PHE A 105 1.73 1.32 -9.14
CA PHE A 105 1.26 0.19 -9.96
C PHE A 105 0.05 0.56 -10.82
N CYS A 106 -0.96 1.25 -10.25
CA CYS A 106 -2.12 1.73 -11.01
C CYS A 106 -1.71 2.73 -12.11
N GLU A 107 -0.88 3.71 -11.77
CA GLU A 107 -0.47 4.77 -12.72
C GLU A 107 0.30 4.22 -13.92
N ARG A 108 1.02 3.11 -13.74
CA ARG A 108 1.74 2.41 -14.81
C ARG A 108 0.88 1.43 -15.60
N GLY A 109 -0.38 1.23 -15.21
CA GLY A 109 -1.25 0.23 -15.80
C GLY A 109 -0.78 -1.22 -15.56
N TRP A 110 0.05 -1.44 -14.52
CA TRP A 110 0.50 -2.77 -14.10
C TRP A 110 -0.56 -3.50 -13.28
N ALA A 111 -1.43 -2.74 -12.62
CA ALA A 111 -2.63 -3.24 -11.93
C ALA A 111 -3.86 -2.48 -12.43
N SER A 112 -4.91 -3.22 -12.78
CA SER A 112 -6.21 -2.65 -13.18
C SER A 112 -7.04 -2.24 -11.95
N GLU A 113 -6.86 -2.93 -10.83
CA GLU A 113 -7.50 -2.62 -9.56
C GLU A 113 -6.54 -2.90 -8.40
N VAL A 114 -6.65 -2.10 -7.34
CA VAL A 114 -5.86 -2.24 -6.12
C VAL A 114 -6.74 -2.04 -4.90
N GLU A 115 -6.56 -2.93 -3.92
CA GLU A 115 -7.25 -2.91 -2.64
C GLU A 115 -6.23 -2.95 -1.50
N LEU A 116 -6.28 -1.99 -0.57
CA LEU A 116 -5.37 -1.96 0.58
C LEU A 116 -5.89 -2.81 1.74
N GLU A 117 -5.01 -3.15 2.68
CA GLU A 117 -5.28 -3.99 3.86
C GLU A 117 -6.62 -3.64 4.56
N HIS A 118 -6.89 -2.34 4.78
CA HIS A 118 -8.11 -1.90 5.47
C HIS A 118 -9.37 -2.26 4.70
N GLN A 119 -9.35 -2.15 3.37
CA GLN A 119 -10.49 -2.51 2.51
C GLN A 119 -10.72 -4.02 2.49
N LEU A 120 -9.65 -4.82 2.58
CA LEU A 120 -9.73 -6.27 2.63
C LEU A 120 -10.31 -6.75 3.97
N HIS A 121 -9.95 -6.08 5.07
CA HIS A 121 -10.51 -6.34 6.40
C HIS A 121 -12.02 -6.08 6.48
N ASP A 122 -12.53 -5.09 5.75
CA ASP A 122 -13.95 -4.76 5.72
C ASP A 122 -14.82 -5.77 4.96
N LYS A 123 -14.21 -6.60 4.10
CA LYS A 123 -14.92 -7.67 3.40
C LYS A 123 -15.21 -8.79 4.41
N ARG A 124 -16.49 -8.93 4.79
CA ARG A 124 -16.95 -9.99 5.72
C ARG A 124 -16.28 -11.32 5.37
N ASN A 125 -15.68 -11.95 6.38
CA ASN A 125 -15.03 -13.26 6.30
C ASN A 125 -13.77 -13.36 5.42
N PHE A 126 -13.21 -12.27 4.86
CA PHE A 126 -12.04 -12.38 3.98
C PHE A 126 -10.86 -13.15 4.62
N LYS A 127 -10.53 -12.81 5.87
CA LYS A 127 -9.48 -13.52 6.63
C LYS A 127 -9.83 -14.98 6.92
N VAL A 128 -11.11 -15.27 7.18
CA VAL A 128 -11.60 -16.64 7.45
C VAL A 128 -11.51 -17.48 6.18
N THR A 129 -11.86 -16.90 5.03
CA THR A 129 -11.87 -17.58 3.73
C THR A 129 -10.46 -17.77 3.17
N TYR A 130 -9.58 -16.77 3.29
CA TYR A 130 -8.29 -16.76 2.60
C TYR A 130 -7.07 -16.89 3.51
N LYS A 131 -7.27 -17.07 4.83
CA LYS A 131 -6.28 -17.26 5.92
C LYS A 131 -5.33 -16.08 6.16
N ILE A 132 -5.01 -15.28 5.15
CA ILE A 132 -4.03 -14.20 5.18
C ILE A 132 -4.54 -12.97 4.44
N ILE A 133 -4.24 -11.79 5.00
CA ILE A 133 -4.51 -10.48 4.41
C ILE A 133 -3.16 -9.84 4.07
N PRO A 134 -2.92 -9.47 2.80
CA PRO A 134 -1.74 -8.73 2.38
C PRO A 134 -1.85 -7.25 2.73
N ASP A 135 -0.72 -6.53 2.67
CA ASP A 135 -0.68 -5.08 2.83
C ASP A 135 -1.47 -4.40 1.69
N ALA A 136 -1.41 -4.97 0.48
CA ALA A 136 -2.31 -4.64 -0.62
C ALA A 136 -2.55 -5.85 -1.55
N LEU A 137 -3.67 -5.85 -2.25
CA LEU A 137 -4.00 -6.80 -3.30
C LEU A 137 -4.04 -6.09 -4.64
N PHE A 138 -3.27 -6.58 -5.61
CA PHE A 138 -3.28 -6.08 -6.98
C PHE A 138 -4.02 -7.08 -7.87
N HIS A 139 -4.94 -6.57 -8.69
CA HIS A 139 -5.54 -7.31 -9.78
C HIS A 139 -4.90 -6.83 -11.07
N GLY A 140 -4.39 -7.78 -11.86
CA GLY A 140 -3.76 -7.50 -13.14
C GLY A 140 -4.28 -8.41 -14.24
N GLU A 141 -3.97 -8.05 -15.47
CA GLU A 141 -4.35 -8.80 -16.65
C GLU A 141 -3.18 -8.83 -17.63
N LYS A 142 -2.84 -10.03 -18.11
CA LYS A 142 -1.88 -10.27 -19.19
C LYS A 142 -2.54 -11.14 -20.24
N LYS A 143 -1.87 -11.36 -21.39
CA LYS A 143 -2.37 -12.22 -22.47
C LYS A 143 -2.80 -13.62 -21.99
N GLU A 144 -2.17 -14.12 -20.94
CA GLU A 144 -2.42 -15.43 -20.33
C GLU A 144 -3.64 -15.45 -19.38
N GLY A 145 -4.23 -14.29 -19.08
CA GLY A 145 -5.42 -14.15 -18.25
C GLY A 145 -5.27 -13.16 -17.10
N LYS A 146 -6.27 -13.16 -16.22
CA LYS A 146 -6.32 -12.34 -15.00
C LYS A 146 -5.52 -12.99 -13.89
N PHE A 147 -4.80 -12.18 -13.12
CA PHE A 147 -4.01 -12.64 -11.98
C PHE A 147 -4.16 -11.71 -10.77
N LYS A 148 -3.92 -12.28 -9.60
CA LYS A 148 -3.95 -11.59 -8.30
C LYS A 148 -2.59 -11.68 -7.62
N ILE A 149 -2.09 -10.54 -7.15
CA ILE A 149 -0.82 -10.43 -6.45
C ILE A 149 -1.05 -9.88 -5.05
N ALA A 150 -0.60 -10.61 -4.04
CA ALA A 150 -0.48 -10.12 -2.67
C ALA A 150 0.80 -9.29 -2.52
N LEU A 151 0.71 -8.04 -2.11
CA LEU A 151 1.85 -7.19 -1.75
C LEU A 151 2.18 -7.31 -0.26
N GLU A 152 3.46 -7.43 0.04
CA GLU A 152 4.03 -7.36 1.40
C GLU A 152 5.21 -6.39 1.40
N VAL A 153 5.14 -5.33 2.20
CA VAL A 153 6.21 -4.34 2.36
C VAL A 153 7.01 -4.62 3.62
N GLU A 154 8.31 -4.79 3.45
CA GLU A 154 9.26 -5.17 4.50
C GLU A 154 10.28 -4.04 4.73
N LEU A 155 9.95 -3.15 5.67
CA LEU A 155 10.82 -2.01 6.05
C LEU A 155 11.89 -2.38 7.09
N SER A 156 11.59 -3.38 7.92
CA SER A 156 12.43 -3.82 9.03
C SER A 156 12.45 -5.35 9.12
N ARG A 157 13.41 -5.89 9.87
CA ARG A 157 13.53 -7.33 10.03
C ARG A 157 12.39 -7.87 10.90
N LYS A 158 11.61 -8.78 10.34
CA LYS A 158 10.62 -9.58 11.08
C LYS A 158 11.25 -10.84 11.67
N ASN A 159 10.59 -11.44 12.65
CA ASN A 159 10.97 -12.72 13.22
C ASN A 159 10.87 -13.83 12.15
N ASN A 160 11.89 -14.69 12.05
CA ASN A 160 11.96 -15.78 11.07
C ASN A 160 10.73 -16.71 11.10
N GLN A 161 10.20 -17.04 12.29
CA GLN A 161 9.02 -17.88 12.43
C GLN A 161 7.80 -17.23 11.77
N ARG A 162 7.59 -15.93 12.02
CA ARG A 162 6.48 -15.16 11.44
C ARG A 162 6.57 -15.06 9.92
N ILE A 163 7.79 -14.95 9.40
CA ILE A 163 8.07 -14.94 7.95
C ILE A 163 7.62 -16.25 7.31
N VAL A 164 8.08 -17.38 7.87
CA VAL A 164 7.78 -18.71 7.34
C VAL A 164 6.29 -19.03 7.44
N GLU A 165 5.64 -18.67 8.55
CA GLU A 165 4.20 -18.87 8.75
C GLU A 165 3.37 -18.08 7.72
N LYS A 166 3.68 -16.80 7.49
CA LYS A 166 3.00 -16.00 6.45
C LYS A 166 3.18 -16.62 5.06
N ALA A 167 4.41 -17.02 4.71
CA ALA A 167 4.69 -17.64 3.43
C ALA A 167 3.92 -18.95 3.24
N ARG A 168 3.81 -19.80 4.28
CA ARG A 168 2.97 -21.02 4.25
C ARG A 168 1.50 -20.69 4.04
N GLN A 169 0.97 -19.69 4.73
CA GLN A 169 -0.43 -19.27 4.54
C GLN A 169 -0.71 -18.80 3.11
N TYR A 170 0.23 -18.10 2.47
CA TYR A 170 0.12 -17.76 1.05
C TYR A 170 0.20 -18.99 0.13
N MET A 171 1.08 -19.94 0.44
CA MET A 171 1.18 -21.18 -0.32
C MET A 171 -0.11 -21.99 -0.26
N ASP A 172 -0.71 -22.09 0.93
CA ASP A 172 -1.98 -22.78 1.17
C ASP A 172 -3.18 -22.05 0.55
N SER A 173 -3.05 -20.76 0.25
CA SER A 173 -4.11 -19.95 -0.34
C SER A 173 -4.09 -20.05 -1.85
N GLY A 174 -5.13 -20.66 -2.43
CA GLY A 174 -5.37 -20.68 -3.88
C GLY A 174 -5.91 -19.34 -4.43
N TYR A 175 -6.13 -18.33 -3.59
CA TYR A 175 -6.71 -17.06 -4.00
C TYR A 175 -5.71 -16.13 -4.70
N TYR A 176 -4.44 -16.18 -4.30
CA TYR A 176 -3.38 -15.34 -4.85
C TYR A 176 -2.55 -16.14 -5.86
N ASN A 177 -2.33 -15.60 -7.06
CA ASN A 177 -1.45 -16.25 -8.04
C ASN A 177 0.02 -16.09 -7.63
N TYR A 178 0.38 -14.88 -7.18
CA TYR A 178 1.74 -14.54 -6.76
C TYR A 178 1.75 -13.72 -5.48
N VAL A 179 2.90 -13.72 -4.81
CA VAL A 179 3.20 -12.84 -3.67
C VAL A 179 4.40 -11.98 -4.03
N LEU A 180 4.24 -10.66 -3.91
CA LEU A 180 5.25 -9.66 -4.12
C LEU A 180 5.75 -9.13 -2.77
N TYR A 181 6.97 -9.52 -2.40
CA TYR A 181 7.68 -8.90 -1.30
C TYR A 181 8.52 -7.72 -1.79
N PHE A 182 8.36 -6.58 -1.13
CA PHE A 182 9.06 -5.35 -1.47
C PHE A 182 9.87 -4.86 -0.26
N PHE A 183 11.19 -4.80 -0.39
CA PHE A 183 12.13 -4.53 0.70
C PHE A 183 12.75 -3.14 0.59
N SER A 184 13.07 -2.56 1.74
CA SER A 184 13.88 -1.33 1.83
C SER A 184 15.39 -1.59 1.81
N LYS A 185 15.84 -2.84 2.02
CA LYS A 185 17.26 -3.22 2.10
C LYS A 185 17.55 -4.55 1.44
N ARG A 186 18.61 -4.61 0.62
CA ARG A 186 18.97 -5.82 -0.13
C ARG A 186 19.37 -6.98 0.78
N ASN A 187 20.02 -6.69 1.91
CA ASN A 187 20.38 -7.71 2.89
C ASN A 187 19.16 -8.39 3.51
N PHE A 188 18.07 -7.65 3.75
CA PHE A 188 16.83 -8.24 4.26
C PHE A 188 16.18 -9.14 3.23
N MET A 189 16.10 -8.68 1.97
CA MET A 189 15.58 -9.48 0.85
C MET A 189 16.34 -10.81 0.72
N ARG A 190 17.68 -10.77 0.72
CA ARG A 190 18.52 -11.97 0.61
C ARG A 190 18.27 -12.97 1.73
N GLN A 191 18.27 -12.51 2.98
CA GLN A 191 18.01 -13.36 4.14
C GLN A 191 16.60 -13.97 4.10
N TYR A 192 15.62 -13.23 3.57
CA TYR A 192 14.25 -13.72 3.38
C TYR A 192 14.20 -14.86 2.36
N ILE A 193 14.85 -14.68 1.21
CA ILE A 193 14.94 -15.70 0.16
C ILE A 193 15.63 -16.96 0.70
N GLU A 194 16.80 -16.80 1.33
CA GLU A 194 17.57 -17.91 1.90
C GLU A 194 16.73 -18.70 2.93
N LEU A 195 16.03 -18.00 3.83
CA LEU A 195 15.15 -18.61 4.83
C LEU A 195 13.96 -19.35 4.21
N LEU A 196 13.29 -18.75 3.22
CA LEU A 196 12.12 -19.37 2.59
C LEU A 196 12.53 -20.56 1.72
N GLU A 197 13.64 -20.47 1.00
CA GLU A 197 14.20 -21.61 0.25
C GLU A 197 14.54 -22.77 1.18
N GLU A 198 15.17 -22.50 2.32
CA GLU A 198 15.51 -23.53 3.32
C GLU A 198 14.26 -24.21 3.90
N LYS A 199 13.21 -23.44 4.21
CA LYS A 199 12.03 -23.95 4.94
C LYS A 199 10.90 -24.47 4.06
N LEU A 200 10.79 -23.99 2.81
CA LEU A 200 9.69 -24.31 1.88
C LEU A 200 10.16 -25.03 0.61
N GLY A 201 11.47 -25.10 0.37
CA GLY A 201 12.05 -25.69 -0.83
C GLY A 201 12.01 -24.76 -2.05
N LYS A 202 12.94 -24.99 -2.99
CA LYS A 202 13.12 -24.14 -4.18
C LYS A 202 11.90 -24.11 -5.11
N GLU A 203 11.15 -25.21 -5.20
CA GLU A 203 9.96 -25.29 -6.07
C GLU A 203 8.89 -24.29 -5.64
N SER A 204 8.74 -24.05 -4.32
CA SER A 204 7.79 -23.09 -3.76
C SER A 204 8.11 -21.64 -4.16
N MET A 205 9.36 -21.34 -4.51
CA MET A 205 9.81 -19.97 -4.81
C MET A 205 9.22 -19.42 -6.12
N GLY A 206 8.68 -20.28 -6.99
CA GLY A 206 8.06 -19.85 -8.25
C GLY A 206 6.84 -18.92 -8.08
N ARG A 207 6.23 -18.90 -6.88
CA ARG A 207 5.10 -18.01 -6.54
C ARG A 207 5.52 -16.68 -5.91
N PHE A 208 6.78 -16.55 -5.50
CA PHE A 208 7.26 -15.37 -4.79
C PHE A 208 8.14 -14.49 -5.68
N MET A 209 7.87 -13.19 -5.63
CA MET A 209 8.64 -12.13 -6.28
C MET A 209 9.27 -11.28 -5.19
N PHE A 210 10.57 -11.06 -5.26
CA PHE A 210 11.29 -10.27 -4.25
C PHE A 210 11.93 -9.07 -4.93
N PHE A 211 11.53 -7.87 -4.57
CA PHE A 211 12.08 -6.62 -5.12
C PHE A 211 12.62 -5.74 -4.02
N VAL A 212 13.66 -4.98 -4.31
CA VAL A 212 14.30 -4.10 -3.35
C VAL A 212 14.47 -2.70 -3.92
N ASP A 213 13.99 -1.71 -3.17
CA ASP A 213 14.29 -0.31 -3.42
C ASP A 213 15.04 0.26 -2.22
N GLU A 214 16.35 0.42 -2.37
CA GLU A 214 17.19 1.02 -1.32
C GLU A 214 17.02 2.55 -1.27
N THR A 215 16.38 3.13 -2.30
CA THR A 215 15.97 4.53 -2.38
C THR A 215 14.52 4.74 -1.96
N MET A 216 13.88 3.75 -1.32
CA MET A 216 12.47 3.83 -0.93
C MET A 216 12.16 5.07 -0.05
N MET A 217 13.15 5.62 0.66
CA MET A 217 13.01 6.84 1.47
C MET A 217 13.21 8.15 0.68
N ASP A 218 13.61 8.09 -0.59
CA ASP A 218 13.92 9.24 -1.42
C ASP A 218 12.66 9.94 -1.95
N LYS A 219 12.86 11.06 -2.66
CA LYS A 219 11.78 11.96 -3.09
C LYS A 219 10.85 11.37 -4.15
N THR A 220 11.31 10.42 -4.96
CA THR A 220 10.54 9.89 -6.09
C THR A 220 10.68 8.38 -6.19
N LEU A 221 9.56 7.68 -6.04
CA LEU A 221 9.49 6.25 -6.26
C LEU A 221 9.56 5.95 -7.77
N ASN A 222 10.68 5.41 -8.25
CA ASN A 222 10.82 4.96 -9.62
C ASN A 222 10.77 3.43 -9.68
N LEU A 223 9.57 2.87 -9.80
CA LEU A 223 9.40 1.42 -9.81
C LEU A 223 10.02 0.75 -11.05
N ASP A 224 10.16 1.44 -12.17
CA ASP A 224 10.55 0.80 -13.44
C ASP A 224 11.94 0.17 -13.38
N GLY A 225 12.86 0.84 -12.70
CA GLY A 225 14.24 0.39 -12.48
C GLY A 225 14.44 -0.48 -11.24
N VAL A 226 13.40 -0.74 -10.44
CA VAL A 226 13.56 -1.54 -9.21
C VAL A 226 13.89 -2.97 -9.58
N GLU A 227 15.02 -3.44 -9.07
CA GLU A 227 15.53 -4.79 -9.29
C GLU A 227 15.04 -5.79 -8.26
N GLY A 228 14.97 -7.05 -8.65
CA GLY A 228 14.51 -8.12 -7.81
C GLY A 228 14.90 -9.50 -8.33
N ILE A 229 14.44 -10.51 -7.61
CA ILE A 229 14.58 -11.92 -7.95
C ILE A 229 13.18 -12.50 -8.16
N PHE A 230 12.98 -13.12 -9.31
CA PHE A 230 11.77 -13.89 -9.61
C PHE A 230 12.13 -15.14 -10.40
N LYS A 231 11.62 -16.30 -9.96
CA LYS A 231 11.91 -17.61 -10.59
C LYS A 231 13.42 -17.84 -10.82
N GLY A 232 14.23 -17.49 -9.82
CA GLY A 232 15.69 -17.66 -9.86
C GLY A 232 16.47 -16.66 -10.74
N ASN A 233 15.79 -15.71 -11.38
CA ASN A 233 16.43 -14.74 -12.27
C ASN A 233 16.40 -13.32 -11.67
N THR A 234 17.48 -12.58 -11.89
CA THR A 234 17.49 -11.12 -11.66
C THR A 234 16.63 -10.43 -12.72
N VAL A 235 15.65 -9.66 -12.28
CA VAL A 235 14.67 -8.97 -13.14
C VAL A 235 14.40 -7.56 -12.63
N THR A 236 13.86 -6.70 -13.49
CA THR A 236 13.30 -5.41 -13.09
C THR A 236 11.78 -5.48 -13.03
N MET A 237 11.13 -4.59 -12.27
CA MET A 237 9.67 -4.56 -12.21
C MET A 237 9.05 -4.26 -13.57
N ALA A 238 9.63 -3.34 -14.34
CA ALA A 238 9.17 -3.05 -15.70
C ALA A 238 9.22 -4.30 -16.60
N LYS A 239 10.25 -5.15 -16.46
CA LYS A 239 10.33 -6.41 -17.22
C LYS A 239 9.25 -7.42 -16.79
N VAL A 240 8.89 -7.45 -15.51
CA VAL A 240 7.91 -8.41 -14.98
C VAL A 240 6.47 -7.95 -15.22
N PHE A 241 6.17 -6.66 -15.06
CA PHE A 241 4.81 -6.12 -15.06
C PHE A 241 4.49 -5.23 -16.26
N GLY A 242 5.50 -4.71 -16.96
CA GLY A 242 5.31 -3.95 -18.18
C GLY A 242 4.62 -4.78 -19.27
N HIS A 243 3.99 -4.03 -20.19
CA HIS A 243 3.34 -4.52 -21.40
C HIS A 243 4.34 -4.64 -22.55
#